data_AF-A0A2Y9IIJ8-F1
#
_entry.id   AF-A0A2Y9IIJ8-F1
#
_cell.length_a   1.000
_cell.length_b   1.000
_cell.length_c   1.000
_cell.angle_alpha   90.00
_cell.angle_beta   90.00
_cell.angle_gamma   90.00
#
_symmetry.space_group_name_H-M   'P 1'
#
loop_
_entity.id
_entity.type
_entity.pdbx_description
1 polymer ?
#
loop_
_entity_poly.entity_id
_entity_poly.type
_entity_poly.pdbx_seq_one_letter_code
_entity_poly.pdbx_strand_id
1 'polypeptide(L)'
;AEAHFSLVHYAGTVDYNIAGWLDKNKDPLNETVVGLYQKSAMKTLAYLFSGAAAAEAESGGGKKGGKKKGSSFQTVSALFRENLNKLMTNLRSTHPHFVRCIIPNETKTPGAMEHELVLHQLRCNGVLEGIRICRKGFPSRILYADFKQ
;
A
#
# COMPACT_ATOMS: atom_id res chain seq x y z
N ALA A 1 -7.46 12.80 -18.81
CA ALA A 1 -7.95 13.30 -17.50
C ALA A 1 -7.05 14.46 -17.10
N GLU A 2 -7.62 15.58 -16.63
CA GLU A 2 -6.85 16.76 -16.27
C GLU A 2 -5.99 16.50 -15.02
N ALA A 3 -4.69 16.72 -15.13
CA ALA A 3 -3.75 16.62 -14.02
C ALA A 3 -3.78 17.93 -13.22
N HIS A 4 -3.91 17.84 -11.90
CA HIS A 4 -3.97 19.02 -11.03
C HIS A 4 -2.61 19.33 -10.40
N PHE A 5 -1.82 18.31 -10.11
CA PHE A 5 -0.44 18.44 -9.64
C PHE A 5 0.35 17.17 -9.95
N SER A 6 1.68 17.24 -9.85
CA SER A 6 2.57 16.11 -10.11
C SER A 6 3.54 15.89 -8.95
N LEU A 7 3.94 14.64 -8.72
CA LEU A 7 5.02 14.30 -7.77
C LEU A 7 6.15 13.59 -8.50
N VAL A 8 7.38 13.99 -8.18
CA VAL A 8 8.59 13.34 -8.69
C VAL A 8 8.89 12.14 -7.79
N HIS A 9 8.68 10.94 -8.31
CA HIS A 9 9.11 9.68 -7.70
C HIS A 9 10.44 9.24 -8.31
N TYR A 10 11.14 8.31 -7.64
CA TYR A 10 12.42 7.79 -8.17
C TYR A 10 12.28 7.17 -9.57
N ALA A 11 11.11 6.61 -9.87
CA ALA A 11 10.78 5.98 -11.14
C ALA A 11 10.35 6.97 -12.24
N GLY A 12 10.06 8.22 -11.87
CA GLY A 12 9.53 9.25 -12.77
C GLY A 12 8.49 10.15 -12.12
N THR A 13 8.02 11.13 -12.88
CA THR A 13 6.95 12.04 -12.45
C THR A 13 5.59 11.37 -12.62
N VAL A 14 4.74 11.45 -11.60
CA VAL A 14 3.36 10.94 -11.63
C VAL A 14 2.40 12.11 -11.49
N ASP A 15 1.47 12.20 -12.42
CA ASP A 15 0.41 13.21 -12.45
C ASP A 15 -0.81 12.73 -11.67
N TYR A 16 -1.32 13.58 -10.78
CA TYR A 16 -2.46 13.30 -9.91
C TYR A 16 -3.67 14.13 -10.28
N ASN A 17 -4.83 13.47 -10.29
CA ASN A 17 -6.13 14.11 -10.41
C ASN A 17 -6.83 14.08 -9.04
N ILE A 18 -7.26 15.24 -8.54
CA ILE A 18 -7.84 15.40 -7.19
C ILE A 18 -9.36 15.18 -7.14
N ALA A 19 -10.01 14.93 -8.28
CA ALA A 19 -11.45 14.75 -8.34
C ALA A 19 -11.89 13.53 -7.52
N GLY A 20 -12.91 13.73 -6.68
CA GLY A 20 -13.47 12.69 -5.81
C GLY A 20 -12.57 12.25 -4.66
N TRP A 21 -11.46 12.93 -4.37
CA TRP A 21 -10.58 12.57 -3.24
C TRP A 21 -11.30 12.65 -1.90
N LEU A 22 -12.14 13.66 -1.70
CA LEU A 22 -12.88 13.83 -0.44
C LEU A 22 -13.84 12.67 -0.20
N ASP A 23 -14.61 12.26 -1.21
CA ASP A 23 -15.58 11.18 -1.08
C ASP A 23 -14.88 9.84 -0.86
N LYS A 24 -13.82 9.55 -1.64
CA LYS A 24 -12.98 8.36 -1.45
C LYS A 24 -12.32 8.31 -0.07
N ASN A 25 -11.98 9.46 0.51
CA ASN A 25 -11.31 9.52 1.80
C ASN A 25 -12.28 9.50 3.00
N LYS A 26 -13.56 9.80 2.77
CA LYS A 26 -14.63 9.70 3.77
C LYS A 26 -15.27 8.32 3.83
N ASP A 27 -15.26 7.59 2.71
CA ASP A 27 -15.94 6.29 2.55
C ASP A 27 -17.42 6.33 3.00
N PRO A 28 -18.25 7.21 2.39
CA PRO A 28 -19.60 7.43 2.87
C PRO A 28 -20.47 6.18 2.64
N LEU A 29 -20.89 5.54 3.74
CA LEU A 29 -21.90 4.48 3.72
C LEU A 29 -23.28 5.05 4.06
N ASN A 30 -24.33 4.47 3.47
CA ASN A 30 -25.69 4.81 3.86
C ASN A 30 -25.99 4.22 5.24
N GLU A 31 -26.09 5.09 6.26
CA GLU A 31 -26.32 4.71 7.66
C GLU A 31 -27.58 3.87 7.87
N THR A 32 -28.63 4.10 7.08
CA THR A 32 -29.88 3.32 7.17
C THR A 32 -29.65 1.86 6.76
N VAL A 33 -28.87 1.65 5.70
CA VAL A 33 -28.52 0.31 5.20
C VAL A 33 -27.58 -0.39 6.19
N VAL A 34 -26.59 0.34 6.73
CA VAL A 34 -25.69 -0.18 7.77
C VAL A 34 -26.50 -0.64 9.01
N GLY A 35 -27.47 0.16 9.45
CA GLY A 35 -28.34 -0.18 10.57
C GLY A 35 -29.20 -1.43 10.33
N LEU A 36 -29.64 -1.68 9.09
CA LEU A 36 -30.32 -2.93 8.72
C LEU A 36 -29.37 -4.13 8.79
N TYR A 37 -28.13 -4.00 8.29
CA TYR A 37 -27.15 -5.09 8.31
C TYR A 37 -26.73 -5.46 9.73
N GLN A 38 -26.58 -4.48 10.62
CA GLN A 38 -26.31 -4.71 12.04
C GLN A 38 -27.39 -5.53 12.74
N LYS A 39 -28.65 -5.41 12.30
CA LYS A 39 -29.82 -6.14 12.84
C LYS A 39 -30.21 -7.36 12.03
N SER A 40 -29.37 -7.79 11.09
CA SER A 40 -29.67 -8.93 10.24
C SER A 40 -29.81 -10.22 11.05
N ALA A 41 -30.75 -11.07 10.63
CA ALA A 41 -30.88 -12.43 11.17
C ALA A 41 -29.66 -13.31 10.85
N MET A 42 -28.89 -12.95 9.81
CA MET A 42 -27.62 -13.61 9.50
C MET A 42 -26.53 -13.09 10.43
N LYS A 43 -26.13 -13.93 11.41
CA LYS A 43 -25.11 -13.58 12.42
C LYS A 43 -23.80 -13.07 11.82
N THR A 44 -23.33 -13.67 10.72
CA THR A 44 -22.11 -13.23 10.03
C THR A 44 -22.24 -11.81 9.49
N LEU A 45 -23.40 -11.47 8.90
CA LEU A 45 -23.63 -10.13 8.35
C LEU A 45 -23.70 -9.09 9.48
N ALA A 46 -24.45 -9.39 10.54
CA ALA A 46 -24.51 -8.53 11.72
C ALA A 46 -23.12 -8.32 12.35
N TYR A 47 -22.30 -9.38 12.41
CA TYR A 47 -20.93 -9.31 12.93
C TYR A 47 -20.03 -8.39 12.09
N LEU A 48 -20.04 -8.51 10.76
CA LEU A 48 -19.22 -7.68 9.87
C LEU A 48 -19.52 -6.18 10.00
N PHE A 49 -20.79 -5.83 10.24
CA PHE A 49 -21.22 -4.43 10.38
C PHE A 49 -21.31 -3.95 11.83
N SER A 50 -20.99 -4.82 12.81
CA SER A 50 -20.92 -4.46 14.23
C SER A 50 -19.78 -3.47 14.52
N GLY A 51 -18.72 -3.48 13.71
CA GLY A 51 -17.55 -2.60 13.84
C GLY A 51 -17.83 -1.11 13.63
N ALA A 52 -18.87 -0.77 12.85
CA ALA A 52 -19.34 0.62 12.75
C ALA A 52 -19.87 1.13 14.11
N ALA A 53 -20.43 0.24 14.94
CA ALA A 53 -20.80 0.56 16.32
C ALA A 53 -19.62 0.47 17.30
N ALA A 54 -18.58 -0.34 17.04
CA ALA A 54 -17.38 -0.40 17.88
C ALA A 54 -16.53 0.88 17.79
N ALA A 55 -16.50 1.51 16.62
CA ALA A 55 -15.92 2.84 16.41
C ALA A 55 -16.64 3.94 17.23
N GLU A 56 -17.93 3.75 17.54
CA GLU A 56 -18.71 4.60 18.43
C GLU A 56 -18.61 4.18 19.92
N ALA A 57 -18.40 2.88 20.21
CA ALA A 57 -18.39 2.35 21.58
C ALA A 57 -17.04 2.44 22.30
N GLU A 58 -15.91 2.56 21.60
CA GLU A 58 -14.61 2.84 22.24
C GLU A 58 -14.51 4.26 22.82
N SER A 59 -15.50 5.14 22.63
CA SER A 59 -15.55 6.46 23.28
C SER A 59 -16.14 6.44 24.71
N GLY A 60 -16.43 5.26 25.27
CA GLY A 60 -17.17 5.10 26.52
C GLY A 60 -16.37 4.79 27.79
N GLY A 61 -15.05 4.91 27.83
CA GLY A 61 -14.29 4.50 29.03
C GLY A 61 -12.94 5.18 29.24
N GLY A 62 -12.85 6.04 30.26
CA GLY A 62 -11.60 6.33 30.96
C GLY A 62 -11.15 7.81 30.95
N LYS A 63 -11.35 8.47 32.10
CA LYS A 63 -10.75 9.77 32.47
C LYS A 63 -9.22 9.78 32.24
N LYS A 64 -8.74 10.45 31.18
CA LYS A 64 -7.51 11.26 31.19
C LYS A 64 -7.48 12.19 29.97
N GLY A 65 -7.21 13.47 30.23
CA GLY A 65 -7.39 14.57 29.29
C GLY A 65 -6.60 14.42 27.99
N GLY A 66 -7.34 14.51 26.89
CA GLY A 66 -6.83 14.56 25.54
C GLY A 66 -8.03 14.43 24.61
N LYS A 67 -8.52 15.57 24.12
CA LYS A 67 -9.75 15.70 23.31
C LYS A 67 -9.59 14.93 21.99
N LYS A 68 -9.73 13.59 22.00
CA LYS A 68 -9.92 12.79 20.78
C LYS A 68 -11.33 13.08 20.28
N LYS A 69 -11.41 14.05 19.36
CA LYS A 69 -12.58 14.24 18.48
C LYS A 69 -13.03 12.88 17.96
N GLY A 70 -14.35 12.67 17.93
CA GLY A 70 -14.98 11.38 17.66
C GLY A 70 -14.44 10.64 16.44
N SER A 71 -14.57 9.31 16.48
CA SER A 71 -14.20 8.37 15.43
C SER A 71 -14.80 8.71 14.06
N SER A 72 -15.90 9.48 14.02
CA SER A 72 -16.48 10.02 12.77
C SER A 72 -15.57 10.97 11.98
N PHE A 73 -14.40 11.36 12.53
CA PHE A 73 -13.35 12.12 11.82
C PHE A 73 -12.18 11.26 11.32
N GLN A 74 -12.22 9.93 11.49
CA GLN A 74 -11.18 9.05 10.99
C GLN A 74 -11.32 8.87 9.48
N THR A 75 -10.39 9.44 8.73
CA THR A 75 -10.36 9.29 7.26
C THR A 75 -9.70 7.98 6.85
N VAL A 76 -10.04 7.47 5.67
CA VAL A 76 -9.42 6.27 5.08
C VAL A 76 -7.90 6.41 5.02
N SER A 77 -7.40 7.59 4.62
CA SER A 77 -5.97 7.87 4.56
C SER A 77 -5.28 7.86 5.92
N ALA A 78 -5.97 8.27 6.99
CA ALA A 78 -5.42 8.24 8.34
C ALA A 78 -5.20 6.80 8.82
N LEU A 79 -6.18 5.91 8.61
CA LEU A 79 -6.07 4.49 8.92
C LEU A 79 -4.97 3.82 8.09
N PHE A 80 -4.92 4.11 6.78
CA PHE A 80 -3.89 3.58 5.90
C PHE A 80 -2.48 4.00 6.36
N ARG A 81 -2.31 5.28 6.75
CA ARG A 81 -1.03 5.78 7.27
C ARG A 81 -0.61 5.08 8.56
N GLU A 82 -1.53 4.83 9.47
CA GLU A 82 -1.25 4.11 10.71
C GLU A 82 -0.79 2.66 10.44
N ASN A 83 -1.53 1.95 9.60
CA ASN A 83 -1.21 0.58 9.22
C ASN A 83 0.13 0.50 8.47
N LEU A 84 0.39 1.45 7.57
CA LEU A 84 1.67 1.56 6.85
C LEU A 84 2.83 1.80 7.83
N ASN A 85 2.67 2.68 8.82
CA ASN A 85 3.70 2.93 9.83
C ASN A 85 4.00 1.67 10.66
N LYS A 86 2.96 0.93 11.09
CA LYS A 86 3.13 -0.35 11.80
C LYS A 86 3.88 -1.37 10.94
N LEU A 87 3.48 -1.52 9.68
CA LEU A 87 4.14 -2.41 8.73
C LEU A 87 5.62 -2.05 8.54
N MET A 88 5.93 -0.77 8.32
CA MET A 88 7.31 -0.31 8.11
C MET A 88 8.19 -0.51 9.36
N THR A 89 7.64 -0.36 10.56
CA THR A 89 8.36 -0.69 11.81
C THR A 89 8.73 -2.17 11.87
N ASN A 90 7.77 -3.06 11.56
CA ASN A 90 8.02 -4.50 11.57
C ASN A 90 9.03 -4.92 10.49
N LEU A 91 8.95 -4.35 9.28
CA LEU A 91 9.90 -4.67 8.21
C LEU A 91 11.32 -4.23 8.58
N ARG A 92 11.48 -3.07 9.24
CA ARG A 92 12.78 -2.55 9.70
C ARG A 92 13.44 -3.39 10.79
N SER A 93 12.69 -4.18 11.55
CA SER A 93 13.23 -5.07 12.58
C SER A 93 13.68 -6.43 12.06
N THR A 94 13.69 -6.63 10.74
CA THR A 94 14.02 -7.92 10.09
C THR A 94 15.17 -7.76 9.09
N HIS A 95 15.74 -8.88 8.62
CA HIS A 95 16.69 -8.88 7.51
C HIS A 95 15.93 -9.02 6.17
N PRO A 96 15.93 -8.00 5.31
CA PRO A 96 15.11 -8.02 4.10
C PRO A 96 15.74 -8.85 2.99
N HIS A 97 14.94 -9.71 2.38
CA HIS A 97 15.24 -10.39 1.12
C HIS A 97 14.28 -9.90 0.05
N PHE A 98 14.77 -9.68 -1.17
CA PHE A 98 13.99 -9.09 -2.25
C PHE A 98 13.83 -10.05 -3.42
N VAL A 99 12.59 -10.20 -3.89
CA VAL A 99 12.24 -10.87 -5.15
C VAL A 99 11.44 -9.86 -5.97
N ARG A 100 11.86 -9.59 -7.21
CA ARG A 100 11.17 -8.69 -8.14
C ARG A 100 10.61 -9.49 -9.30
N CYS A 101 9.29 -9.66 -9.33
CA CYS A 101 8.61 -10.31 -10.44
C CYS A 101 8.58 -9.38 -11.66
N ILE A 102 8.78 -9.95 -12.85
CA ILE A 102 8.74 -9.22 -14.13
C ILE A 102 7.65 -9.83 -14.99
N ILE A 103 6.76 -8.99 -15.53
CA ILE A 103 5.77 -9.37 -16.52
C ILE A 103 6.47 -9.39 -17.89
N PRO A 104 6.55 -10.54 -18.57
CA PRO A 104 7.29 -10.63 -19.82
C PRO A 104 6.53 -10.05 -21.00
N ASN A 105 5.19 -10.09 -21.02
CA ASN A 105 4.34 -9.53 -22.07
C ASN A 105 2.89 -9.36 -21.57
N GLU A 106 2.12 -8.45 -22.19
CA GLU A 106 0.71 -8.23 -21.85
C GLU A 106 -0.24 -9.26 -22.48
N THR A 107 0.18 -9.92 -23.55
CA THR A 107 -0.62 -10.94 -24.28
C THR A 107 -0.82 -12.23 -23.48
N LYS A 108 -0.16 -12.38 -22.33
CA LYS A 108 -0.14 -13.59 -21.49
C LYS A 108 0.36 -14.83 -22.24
N THR A 109 1.21 -14.63 -23.24
CA THR A 109 1.77 -15.72 -24.05
C THR A 109 3.03 -16.26 -23.38
N PRO A 110 3.14 -17.57 -23.08
CA PRO A 110 4.35 -18.14 -22.51
C PRO A 110 5.54 -18.04 -23.50
N GLY A 111 6.73 -17.75 -22.99
CA GLY A 111 7.96 -17.64 -23.79
C GLY A 111 8.11 -16.37 -24.64
N ALA A 112 7.06 -15.56 -24.77
CA ALA A 112 7.14 -14.26 -25.44
C ALA A 112 7.65 -13.16 -24.49
N MET A 113 8.42 -12.21 -25.00
CA MET A 113 8.97 -11.10 -24.23
C MET A 113 8.88 -9.78 -24.99
N GLU A 114 8.35 -8.77 -24.32
CA GLU A 114 8.26 -7.40 -24.82
C GLU A 114 9.31 -6.52 -24.13
N HIS A 115 10.29 -6.05 -24.90
CA HIS A 115 11.48 -5.39 -24.38
C HIS A 115 11.17 -4.05 -23.72
N GLU A 116 10.34 -3.21 -24.34
CA GLU A 116 9.93 -1.90 -23.80
C GLU A 116 9.21 -2.05 -22.45
N LEU A 117 8.25 -2.97 -22.36
CA LEU A 117 7.52 -3.30 -21.14
C LEU A 117 8.46 -3.73 -20.01
N VAL A 118 9.41 -4.62 -20.30
CA VAL A 118 10.37 -5.10 -19.30
C VAL A 118 11.34 -3.99 -18.89
N LEU A 119 11.85 -3.20 -19.83
CA LEU A 119 12.73 -2.07 -19.53
C LEU A 119 12.04 -1.03 -18.66
N HIS A 120 10.76 -0.73 -18.92
CA HIS A 120 9.96 0.15 -18.07
C HIS A 120 9.87 -0.40 -16.64
N GLN A 121 9.53 -1.69 -16.49
CA GLN A 121 9.47 -2.35 -15.19
C GLN A 121 10.82 -2.32 -14.44
N LEU A 122 11.94 -2.53 -15.13
CA LEU A 122 13.27 -2.50 -14.49
C LEU A 122 13.62 -1.13 -13.90
N ARG A 123 13.19 -0.04 -14.55
CA ARG A 123 13.27 1.33 -14.01
C ARG A 123 12.33 1.50 -12.82
N CYS A 124 11.05 1.18 -13.01
CA CYS A 124 10.03 1.36 -11.98
C CYS A 124 10.24 0.46 -10.76
N ASN A 125 10.91 -0.68 -10.88
CA ASN A 125 11.23 -1.58 -9.78
C ASN A 125 12.56 -1.23 -9.07
N GLY A 126 13.30 -0.23 -9.54
CA GLY A 126 14.59 0.14 -8.96
C GLY A 126 15.69 -0.89 -9.21
N VAL A 127 15.52 -1.79 -10.19
CA VAL A 127 16.54 -2.80 -10.52
C VAL A 127 17.77 -2.13 -11.11
N LEU A 128 17.57 -1.14 -11.98
CA LEU A 128 18.67 -0.37 -12.56
C LEU A 128 19.40 0.46 -11.49
N GLU A 129 18.66 1.03 -10.54
CA GLU A 129 19.19 1.72 -9.37
C GLU A 129 20.02 0.79 -8.50
N GLY A 130 19.52 -0.43 -8.25
CA GLY A 130 20.21 -1.48 -7.52
C GLY A 130 21.52 -1.88 -8.20
N ILE A 131 21.49 -2.15 -9.50
CA ILE A 131 22.70 -2.45 -10.29
C ILE A 131 23.69 -1.29 -10.21
N ARG A 132 23.24 -0.04 -10.31
CA ARG A 132 24.09 1.15 -10.21
C ARG A 132 24.81 1.23 -8.86
N ILE A 133 24.13 0.91 -7.77
CA ILE A 133 24.72 0.85 -6.43
C ILE A 133 25.72 -0.31 -6.32
N CYS A 134 25.33 -1.52 -6.76
CA CYS A 134 26.22 -2.68 -6.75
C CYS A 134 27.50 -2.45 -7.55
N ARG A 135 27.44 -1.73 -8.68
CA ARG A 135 28.59 -1.38 -9.51
C ARG A 135 29.58 -0.43 -8.82
N LYS A 136 29.14 0.39 -7.86
CA LYS A 136 30.05 1.23 -7.05
C LYS A 136 30.83 0.43 -6.01
N GLY A 137 30.39 -0.80 -5.70
CA GLY A 137 31.11 -1.72 -4.83
C GLY A 137 31.83 -2.80 -5.63
N PHE A 138 31.65 -4.06 -5.22
CA PHE A 138 32.14 -5.24 -5.94
C PHE A 138 30.96 -5.92 -6.66
N PRO A 139 30.77 -5.65 -7.96
CA PRO A 139 29.63 -6.17 -8.71
C PRO A 139 29.74 -7.66 -9.01
N SER A 140 30.97 -8.17 -9.20
CA SER A 140 31.23 -9.60 -9.35
C SER A 140 31.48 -10.22 -7.99
N ARG A 141 30.69 -11.23 -7.65
CA ARG A 141 30.84 -12.02 -6.41
C ARG A 141 30.99 -13.47 -6.80
N ILE A 142 32.23 -13.87 -7.06
CA ILE A 142 32.57 -15.27 -7.37
C ILE A 142 32.74 -15.99 -6.03
N LEU A 143 32.19 -17.20 -5.92
CA LEU A 143 32.44 -18.06 -4.76
C LEU A 143 33.94 -18.37 -4.71
N TYR A 144 34.52 -18.35 -3.51
CA TYR A 144 35.97 -18.55 -3.37
C TYR A 144 36.44 -19.89 -3.97
N ALA A 145 35.62 -20.93 -3.90
CA ALA A 145 35.90 -22.23 -4.52
C ALA A 145 36.10 -22.12 -6.05
N ASP A 146 35.27 -21.33 -6.73
CA ASP A 146 35.35 -21.12 -8.19
C ASP A 146 36.49 -20.15 -8.57
N PHE A 147 36.91 -19.27 -7.65
CA PHE A 147 38.00 -18.32 -7.89
C PHE A 147 39.40 -18.93 -7.70
N LYS A 148 39.55 -19.88 -6.79
CA LYS A 148 40.85 -20.45 -6.39
C LYS A 148 41.42 -21.46 -7.40
N GLN A 149 40.61 -21.94 -8.35
CA GLN A 149 40.95 -23.08 -9.21
C GLN A 149 42.07 -22.77 -10.21
#